data_AF-R7C115-F1
#
_entry.id   AF-R7C115-F1
#
_cell.length_a   1.000
_cell.length_b   1.000
_cell.length_c   1.000
_cell.angle_alpha   90.00
_cell.angle_beta   90.00
_cell.angle_gamma   90.00
#
_symmetry.space_group_name_H-M   'P 1'
#
loop_
_entity.id
_entity.type
_entity.pdbx_description
1 polymer ?
#
loop_
_entity_poly.entity_id
_entity_poly.type
_entity_poly.pdbx_seq_one_letter_code
_entity_poly.pdbx_strand_id
1 'polypeptide(L)' 'MPAEIAAGASPHTKMLKTLIESPDYPDITWGLRLAEANISRSGKILSFPLFCVFLMRGILRDLDFPA' A
#
# COMPACT_ATOMS: atom_id res chain seq x y z
N MET A 1 4.81 2.20 12.70
CA MET A 1 4.95 3.52 12.01
C MET A 1 4.80 3.26 10.51
N PRO A 2 4.24 4.17 9.69
CA PRO A 2 4.11 3.93 8.25
C PRO A 2 5.48 3.90 7.56
N ALA A 3 5.79 2.86 6.80
CA ALA A 3 7.02 2.74 6.01
C ALA A 3 6.73 3.02 4.53
N GLU A 4 7.40 4.04 3.97
CA GLU A 4 7.35 4.35 2.53
C GLU A 4 8.47 3.61 1.80
N ILE A 5 8.13 2.95 0.68
CA ILE A 5 9.08 2.09 -0.03
C ILE A 5 9.11 2.48 -1.51
N ALA A 6 10.25 3.00 -1.96
CA ALA A 6 10.53 3.27 -3.37
C ALA A 6 10.97 1.98 -4.08
N ALA A 7 10.39 1.68 -5.24
CA ALA A 7 10.64 0.44 -5.94
C ALA A 7 11.85 0.53 -6.89
N GLY A 8 12.78 -0.42 -6.78
CA GLY A 8 13.58 -0.90 -7.90
C GLY A 8 12.83 -1.99 -8.68
N ALA A 9 13.28 -2.30 -9.90
CA ALA A 9 12.87 -3.26 -10.97
C ALA A 9 11.82 -4.39 -10.77
N SER A 10 11.29 -4.67 -9.59
CA SER A 10 10.31 -5.71 -9.28
C SER A 10 8.87 -5.20 -9.37
N PRO A 11 7.87 -6.04 -9.71
CA PRO A 11 6.47 -5.64 -9.65
C PRO A 11 6.09 -5.28 -8.20
N HIS A 12 5.72 -4.02 -7.98
CA HIS A 12 5.37 -3.41 -6.68
C HIS A 12 4.44 -4.27 -5.80
N THR A 13 3.55 -5.05 -6.42
CA THR A 13 2.63 -5.97 -5.72
C THR A 13 3.34 -7.12 -5.01
N LYS A 14 4.43 -7.68 -5.59
CA LYS A 14 5.15 -8.80 -5.00
C LYS A 14 5.90 -8.37 -3.74
N MET A 15 6.56 -7.21 -3.78
CA MET A 15 7.30 -6.67 -2.64
C MET A 15 6.39 -6.30 -1.47
N LEU A 16 5.29 -5.58 -1.73
CA LEU A 16 4.28 -5.28 -0.69
C LEU A 16 3.72 -6.55 -0.05
N LYS A 17 3.44 -7.56 -0.87
CA LYS A 17 2.94 -8.84 -0.37
C LYS A 17 3.96 -9.54 0.54
N THR A 18 5.22 -9.58 0.13
CA THR A 18 6.31 -10.15 0.95
C THR A 18 6.44 -9.46 2.31
N LEU A 19 6.31 -8.14 2.36
CA LEU A 19 6.42 -7.39 3.62
C LEU A 19 5.24 -7.64 4.55
N ILE A 20 4.03 -7.72 4.00
CA ILE A 20 2.81 -8.01 4.76
C ILE A 20 2.80 -9.46 5.29
N GLU A 21 3.43 -10.39 4.57
CA GLU A 21 3.51 -11.80 4.94
C GLU A 21 4.75 -12.16 5.75
N SER A 22 5.74 -11.26 5.84
CA SER A 22 7.00 -11.50 6.54
C SER A 22 6.80 -11.44 8.06
N PRO A 23 7.31 -12.43 8.80
CA PRO A 23 7.26 -12.42 10.26
C PRO A 23 8.18 -11.35 10.89
N ASP A 24 9.14 -10.82 10.11
CA ASP A 24 10.07 -9.79 10.58
C ASP A 24 9.42 -8.41 10.70
N TYR A 25 8.26 -8.21 10.05
CA TYR A 25 7.50 -6.96 10.05
C TYR A 25 6.03 -7.18 10.45
N PRO A 26 5.76 -7.64 11.67
CA PRO A 26 4.40 -8.01 12.11
C PRO A 26 3.45 -6.81 12.19
N ASP A 27 3.98 -5.58 12.24
CA ASP A 27 3.23 -4.34 12.25
C ASP A 27 2.72 -3.92 10.86
N ILE A 28 3.27 -4.51 9.78
CA ILE A 28 2.82 -4.26 8.41
C ILE A 28 1.64 -5.18 8.09
N THR A 29 0.43 -4.71 8.37
CA THR A 29 -0.79 -5.53 8.21
C THR A 29 -1.50 -5.34 6.86
N TRP A 30 -1.24 -4.24 6.16
CA TRP A 30 -1.80 -3.92 4.85
C TRP A 30 -0.91 -2.94 4.08
N GLY A 31 -1.19 -2.76 2.79
CA GLY A 31 -0.41 -1.89 1.91
C GLY A 31 -1.27 -1.09 0.95
N LEU A 32 -0.77 0.09 0.59
CA LEU A 32 -1.35 0.96 -0.43
C LEU A 32 -0.45 0.96 -1.66
N ARG A 33 -1.03 0.84 -2.86
CA ARG A 33 -0.32 0.90 -4.13
C ARG A 33 -0.92 1.99 -5.00
N LEU A 34 -0.05 2.75 -5.67
CA LEU A 34 -0.43 3.65 -6.76
C LEU A 34 0.07 3.07 -8.07
N ALA A 35 -0.80 3.00 -9.07
CA ALA A 35 -0.48 2.46 -10.39
C ALA A 35 -1.33 3.11 -11.49
N GLU A 36 -0.93 2.96 -12.75
CA GLU A 36 -1.78 3.26 -13.90
C GLU A 36 -2.84 2.16 -14.08
N ALA A 37 -3.70 2.00 -13.08
CA ALA A 37 -4.74 0.97 -13.02
C ALA A 37 -5.97 1.52 -12.30
N ASN A 38 -7.11 0.84 -12.50
CA ASN A 38 -8.34 1.15 -11.79
C ASN A 38 -8.24 0.81 -10.29
N ILE A 39 -9.15 1.38 -9.51
CA ILE A 39 -9.29 1.08 -8.07
C ILE A 39 -9.57 -0.41 -7.91
N SER A 40 -8.72 -1.09 -7.17
CA SER A 40 -8.87 -2.53 -6.92
C SER A 40 -8.31 -2.91 -5.55
N ARG A 41 -8.86 -3.97 -4.97
CA ARG A 41 -8.39 -4.54 -3.71
C ARG A 41 -7.98 -5.98 -3.94
N SER A 42 -6.74 -6.31 -3.58
CA SER A 42 -6.20 -7.67 -3.64
C SER A 42 -5.74 -8.07 -2.25
N GLY A 43 -6.63 -8.73 -1.51
CA GLY A 43 -6.41 -9.12 -0.11
C GLY A 43 -6.15 -7.91 0.80
N LYS A 44 -4.90 -7.82 1.27
CA LYS A 44 -4.38 -6.77 2.16
C LYS A 44 -3.74 -5.58 1.41
N ILE A 45 -3.80 -5.57 0.08
CA ILE A 45 -3.24 -4.49 -0.75
C ILE A 45 -4.36 -3.74 -1.45
N LEU A 46 -4.40 -2.42 -1.25
CA LEU A 46 -5.34 -1.50 -1.90
C LEU A 46 -4.62 -0.74 -3.02
N SER A 47 -5.11 -0.85 -4.25
CA SER A 47 -4.52 -0.18 -5.42
C SER A 47 -5.39 0.99 -5.86
N PHE A 48 -4.77 2.16 -6.01
CA PHE A 48 -5.39 3.37 -6.56
C PHE A 48 -4.71 3.80 -7.85
N PRO A 49 -5.46 4.50 -8.73
CA PRO A 49 -4.88 5.19 -9.86
C PRO A 49 -3.81 6.21 -9.42
N LEU A 50 -2.73 6.33 -10.19
CA LEU A 50 -1.64 7.27 -9.90
C LEU A 50 -2.13 8.73 -9.85
N PHE A 51 -3.16 9.09 -10.60
CA PHE A 51 -3.73 10.44 -10.54
C PHE A 51 -4.31 10.76 -9.14
N CYS A 52 -4.67 9.77 -8.32
CA CYS A 52 -5.21 9.98 -6.97
C CYS A 52 -4.13 10.33 -5.93
N VAL A 53 -2.85 10.48 -6.30
CA VAL A 53 -1.77 10.83 -5.36
C VAL A 53 -2.10 12.08 -4.55
N PHE A 54 -2.71 13.10 -5.15
CA PHE A 54 -3.05 14.35 -4.45
C PHE A 54 -4.12 14.15 -3.36
N LEU A 55 -4.93 13.09 -3.45
CA LEU A 55 -5.94 12.73 -2.46
C LEU A 55 -5.35 11.95 -1.29
N MET A 56 -4.11 11.46 -1.37
CA MET A 56 -3.49 10.63 -0.34
C MET A 56 -3.50 11.29 1.04
N ARG A 57 -3.34 12.60 1.13
CA ARG A 57 -3.39 13.27 2.45
C ARG A 57 -4.73 13.13 3.15
N GLY A 58 -5.84 13.21 2.41
CA GLY A 58 -7.18 12.99 2.96
C GLY A 58 -7.40 11.51 3.25
N ILE A 59 -7.05 10.67 2.26
CA ILE A 59 -7.17 9.22 2.37
C ILE A 59 -6.39 8.68 3.58
N LEU A 60 -5.16 9.12 3.83
CA LEU A 60 -4.35 8.66 4.98
C LEU A 60 -4.87 9.18 6.32
N ARG A 61 -5.56 10.32 6.34
CA ARG A 61 -6.22 10.84 7.55
C ARG A 61 -7.48 10.06 7.88
N ASP A 62 -8.25 9.72 6.85
CA ASP A 62 -9.55 9.05 6.99
C ASP A 62 -9.40 7.52 7.09
N LEU A 63 -8.33 6.95 6.52
CA LEU A 63 -7.91 5.55 6.69
C LEU A 63 -7.27 5.31 8.07
N ASP A 64 -7.78 5.97 9.11
CA ASP A 64 -7.42 5.66 10.49
C ASP A 64 -7.88 4.20 10.75
N PHE A 65 -7.02 3.26 10.38
CA PHE A 65 -7.21 1.84 10.61
C PHE A 65 -7.18 1.70 12.13
N PRO A 66 -8.26 1.19 12.76
CA PRO A 66 -8.23 0.94 14.19
C PRO A 66 -7.04 0.02 14.48
N ALA A 67 -6.23 0.43 15.46
CA ALA A 67 -5.10 -0.35 15.98
C ALA A 67 -5.52 -1.76 16.38
#